data_AF-A0A3D4MBC0-F1
#
_entry.id   AF-A0A3D4MBC0-F1
#
_cell.length_a   1.000
_cell.length_b   1.000
_cell.length_c   1.000
_cell.angle_alpha   90.00
_cell.angle_beta   90.00
_cell.angle_gamma   90.00
#
_symmetry.space_group_name_H-M   'P 1'
#
loop_
_entity.id
_entity.type
_entity.pdbx_description
1 polymer ?
#
loop_
_entity_poly.entity_id
_entity_poly.type
_entity_poly.pdbx_seq_one_letter_code
_entity_poly.pdbx_strand_id
1 'polypeptide(L)'
;MAERTKDAFNNSARRRLAVAAALAVGVASTPTEGMQTEYQASLLAPKAATPANLHQRPETLQTLAAMQPPVILREIWAEKGLSGEKFDAAFAALGDGQQQKLAQRSAAMFEQQGFADVMLKLAEGKQAKLSTVIERMAEMPAGMQIITTDYTRIAKEQNDAVWLEFQERAEPAFYRHLAATQEKELRAAGLCDYALDCMRRGLGPTNKEGISYNVDIDHLVERGGGGAMSTEKAVDPVHGGAPMYLVNHVSNLCLIMRDVHTQTKNVINNQQGLGDIAVGETKRICMAVPTDENRLMMLQKEELRAGMQPPPETSYFALGPSLLITRDLERLMRDNIAPPEEHARVFFEVQIEPTFNHTLKLWQALVASLDHGIENGTVKPADIKRTRDNCDGYLKPLEKAMADANMPKEAVDSLRDISNRIYAHLTPAGDNKSAAPKAQNKQEKRNDARA
;
A
#
# COMPACT_ATOMS: atom_id res chain seq x y z
N MET A 1 33.48 -16.06 44.76
CA MET A 1 33.77 -15.60 43.37
C MET A 1 32.78 -16.13 42.32
N ALA A 2 31.94 -17.13 42.60
CA ALA A 2 30.91 -17.60 41.66
C ALA A 2 29.58 -16.80 41.69
N GLU A 3 29.43 -15.81 42.58
CA GLU A 3 28.23 -14.96 42.64
C GLU A 3 28.38 -13.60 41.95
N ARG A 4 29.58 -13.22 41.46
CA ARG A 4 29.77 -11.96 40.72
C ARG A 4 29.59 -12.07 39.20
N THR A 5 29.35 -13.27 38.67
CA THR A 5 29.09 -13.49 37.23
C THR A 5 27.61 -13.67 36.88
N LYS A 6 26.71 -13.73 37.87
CA LYS A 6 25.26 -13.85 37.62
C LYS A 6 24.59 -12.51 37.26
N ASP A 7 25.15 -11.39 37.73
CA ASP A 7 24.63 -10.05 37.41
C ASP A 7 25.12 -9.49 36.05
N ALA A 8 26.08 -10.15 35.39
CA ALA A 8 26.58 -9.70 34.10
C ALA A 8 25.64 -10.04 32.92
N PHE A 9 24.69 -10.97 33.10
CA PHE A 9 23.81 -11.43 32.02
C PHE A 9 22.42 -10.76 31.99
N ASN A 10 22.06 -9.97 33.00
CA ASN A 10 20.74 -9.32 33.08
C ASN A 10 20.69 -7.86 32.61
N ASN A 11 21.80 -7.31 32.09
CA ASN A 11 21.81 -5.94 31.57
C ASN A 11 21.80 -5.95 30.03
N SER A 12 20.69 -5.53 29.42
CA SER A 12 20.43 -5.54 27.98
C SER A 12 21.45 -4.71 27.17
N ALA A 13 22.07 -3.71 27.80
CA ALA A 13 23.06 -2.84 27.17
C ALA A 13 24.38 -3.57 26.81
N ARG A 14 24.80 -4.56 27.61
CA ARG A 14 26.06 -5.29 27.35
C ARG A 14 25.93 -6.42 26.33
N ARG A 15 24.72 -6.99 26.14
CA ARG A 15 24.47 -7.96 25.06
C ARG A 15 24.58 -7.32 23.68
N ARG A 16 24.16 -6.05 23.53
CA ARG A 16 24.28 -5.32 22.25
C ARG A 16 25.74 -4.98 21.91
N LEU A 17 26.57 -4.68 22.92
CA LEU A 17 28.00 -4.44 22.72
C LEU A 17 28.76 -5.73 22.32
N ALA A 18 28.40 -6.87 22.89
CA ALA A 18 29.02 -8.17 22.54
C ALA A 18 28.63 -8.65 21.14
N VAL A 19 27.40 -8.38 20.69
CA VAL A 19 26.94 -8.70 19.32
C VAL A 19 27.58 -7.77 18.28
N ALA A 20 27.78 -6.49 18.61
CA ALA A 20 28.51 -5.55 17.74
C ALA A 20 29.99 -5.94 17.58
N ALA A 21 30.64 -6.44 18.65
CA ALA A 21 32.02 -6.94 18.58
C ALA A 21 32.15 -8.27 17.81
N ALA A 22 31.14 -9.15 17.88
CA ALA A 22 31.13 -10.40 17.12
C ALA A 22 30.89 -10.19 15.61
N LEU A 23 30.13 -9.16 15.23
CA LEU A 23 29.90 -8.79 13.82
C LEU A 23 31.11 -8.10 13.17
N ALA A 24 32.03 -7.52 13.96
CA ALA A 24 33.24 -6.88 13.44
C ALA A 24 34.41 -7.85 13.19
N VAL A 25 34.36 -9.10 13.69
CA VAL A 25 35.46 -10.09 13.56
C VAL A 25 35.10 -11.25 12.61
N GLY A 26 33.87 -11.33 12.12
CA GLY A 26 33.38 -12.40 11.24
C GLY A 26 33.67 -12.24 9.74
N VAL A 27 34.54 -11.31 9.33
CA VAL A 27 35.01 -11.19 7.93
C VAL A 27 36.26 -12.06 7.76
N ALA A 28 36.06 -13.38 7.58
CA ALA A 28 36.96 -14.29 6.86
C ALA A 28 36.66 -15.75 7.24
N SER A 29 35.94 -16.47 6.39
CA SER A 29 36.21 -17.88 6.04
C SER A 29 35.06 -18.47 5.22
N THR A 30 35.28 -18.71 3.92
CA THR A 30 34.58 -19.78 3.19
C THR A 30 35.00 -21.14 3.77
N PRO A 31 34.08 -22.13 3.80
CA PRO A 31 34.33 -23.30 2.95
C PRO A 31 33.07 -23.93 2.28
N THR A 32 33.42 -24.52 1.15
CA THR A 32 32.86 -25.59 0.29
C THR A 32 31.88 -26.64 0.85
N GLU A 33 31.01 -27.05 -0.10
CA GLU A 33 30.46 -28.39 -0.40
C GLU A 33 29.63 -29.16 0.64
N GLY A 34 28.42 -29.57 0.19
CA GLY A 34 27.76 -30.78 0.69
C GLY A 34 26.28 -30.64 1.05
N MET A 35 25.39 -30.66 0.06
CA MET A 35 24.20 -31.54 0.01
C MET A 35 23.30 -31.13 -1.17
N GLN A 36 23.52 -31.82 -2.29
CA GLN A 36 22.50 -32.10 -3.30
C GLN A 36 21.54 -33.18 -2.78
N THR A 37 20.33 -33.21 -3.36
CA THR A 37 19.18 -34.16 -3.30
C THR A 37 17.99 -33.50 -2.61
N GLU A 38 16.84 -33.19 -3.20
CA GLU A 38 16.10 -33.68 -4.37
C GLU A 38 15.11 -32.58 -4.77
N TYR A 39 15.14 -32.05 -6.00
CA TYR A 39 13.97 -31.50 -6.71
C TYR A 39 14.35 -31.17 -8.18
N GLN A 40 14.88 -32.18 -8.88
CA GLN A 40 15.06 -32.15 -10.33
C GLN A 40 14.57 -33.48 -10.93
N ALA A 41 13.26 -33.55 -11.17
CA ALA A 41 12.68 -34.56 -12.03
C ALA A 41 11.30 -34.09 -12.51
N SER A 42 11.26 -33.11 -13.42
CA SER A 42 10.23 -33.03 -14.48
C SER A 42 10.51 -31.86 -15.44
N LEU A 43 11.58 -31.94 -16.22
CA LEU A 43 11.74 -31.13 -17.44
C LEU A 43 12.51 -31.94 -18.48
N LEU A 44 11.80 -32.88 -19.11
CA LEU A 44 12.24 -33.52 -20.36
C LEU A 44 11.04 -33.62 -21.32
N ALA A 45 10.99 -32.73 -22.30
CA ALA A 45 10.48 -32.99 -23.65
C ALA A 45 10.94 -31.86 -24.62
N PRO A 46 11.09 -32.13 -25.93
CA PRO A 46 12.23 -31.65 -26.71
C PRO A 46 11.96 -30.50 -27.69
N LYS A 47 13.07 -29.92 -28.17
CA LYS A 47 13.23 -28.88 -29.22
C LYS A 47 12.49 -29.15 -30.54
N ALA A 48 11.90 -28.09 -31.10
CA ALA A 48 11.95 -27.62 -32.51
C ALA A 48 10.87 -26.52 -32.68
N ALA A 49 10.95 -25.43 -33.45
CA ALA A 49 11.86 -24.94 -34.48
C ALA A 49 11.73 -23.40 -34.57
N THR A 50 12.75 -22.70 -35.07
CA THR A 50 12.59 -21.34 -35.62
C THR A 50 11.88 -21.44 -36.98
N PRO A 51 11.06 -20.44 -37.40
CA PRO A 51 11.64 -19.45 -38.31
C PRO A 51 11.00 -18.04 -38.32
N ALA A 52 11.82 -17.12 -38.86
CA ALA A 52 11.49 -16.01 -39.77
C ALA A 52 10.76 -14.75 -39.26
N ASN A 53 11.56 -13.67 -39.22
CA ASN A 53 11.14 -12.31 -39.57
C ASN A 53 10.26 -12.28 -40.83
N LEU A 54 9.10 -11.65 -40.75
CA LEU A 54 8.49 -10.92 -41.86
C LEU A 54 7.74 -9.71 -41.33
N HIS A 55 8.30 -8.53 -41.60
CA HIS A 55 7.57 -7.27 -41.57
C HIS A 55 6.34 -7.37 -42.49
N GLN A 56 5.15 -7.27 -41.92
CA GLN A 56 3.96 -6.81 -42.65
C GLN A 56 3.23 -5.77 -41.79
N ARG A 57 3.15 -4.55 -42.32
CA ARG A 57 2.17 -3.54 -41.88
C ARG A 57 0.76 -4.10 -42.12
N PRO A 58 -0.21 -3.93 -41.22
CA PRO A 58 -1.60 -4.04 -41.60
C PRO A 58 -2.15 -2.63 -41.91
N GLU A 59 -2.24 -2.30 -43.19
CA GLU A 59 -3.34 -1.46 -43.68
C GLU A 59 -4.52 -2.39 -43.95
N THR A 60 -5.65 -2.20 -43.25
CA THR A 60 -6.98 -1.92 -43.85
C THR A 60 -8.09 -2.06 -42.80
N LEU A 61 -8.96 -1.05 -42.79
CA LEU A 61 -10.24 -0.98 -42.11
C LEU A 61 -11.05 -2.28 -42.26
N GLN A 62 -11.30 -2.98 -41.16
CA GLN A 62 -12.42 -3.92 -41.07
C GLN A 62 -13.64 -3.18 -40.50
N THR A 63 -14.69 -3.18 -41.31
CA THR A 63 -16.07 -2.86 -40.97
C THR A 63 -16.51 -3.53 -39.67
N LEU A 64 -17.09 -2.72 -38.78
CA LEU A 64 -17.73 -3.05 -37.50
C LEU A 64 -18.72 -4.23 -37.62
N ALA A 65 -18.22 -5.44 -37.42
CA ALA A 65 -19.04 -6.52 -36.88
C ALA A 65 -19.05 -6.33 -35.36
N ALA A 66 -20.24 -6.23 -34.75
CA ALA A 66 -20.36 -6.18 -33.30
C ALA A 66 -19.59 -7.38 -32.71
N MET A 67 -18.53 -7.11 -31.94
CA MET A 67 -17.74 -8.17 -31.32
C MET A 67 -18.68 -8.99 -30.42
N GLN A 68 -18.73 -10.30 -30.65
CA GLN A 68 -19.54 -11.13 -29.77
C GLN A 68 -18.84 -11.23 -28.42
N PRO A 69 -19.58 -11.16 -27.31
CA PRO A 69 -19.02 -11.42 -26.00
C PRO A 69 -18.37 -12.81 -25.96
N PRO A 70 -17.47 -13.07 -25.01
CA PRO A 70 -16.88 -14.39 -24.84
C PRO A 70 -18.01 -15.42 -24.70
N VAL A 71 -18.09 -16.36 -25.64
CA VAL A 71 -19.18 -17.34 -25.75
C VAL A 71 -19.44 -18.04 -24.41
N ILE A 72 -18.34 -18.35 -23.73
CA ILE A 72 -18.29 -19.01 -22.42
C ILE A 72 -19.03 -18.20 -21.33
N LEU A 73 -18.94 -16.87 -21.34
CA LEU A 73 -19.63 -16.03 -20.35
C LEU A 73 -21.14 -15.99 -20.56
N ARG A 74 -21.59 -15.93 -21.81
CA ARG A 74 -23.01 -15.98 -22.15
C ARG A 74 -23.61 -17.34 -21.79
N GLU A 75 -22.89 -18.43 -22.08
CA GLU A 75 -23.31 -19.79 -21.78
C GLU A 75 -23.43 -20.02 -20.27
N ILE A 76 -22.39 -19.67 -19.49
CA ILE A 76 -22.39 -19.78 -18.02
C ILE A 76 -23.55 -19.01 -17.37
N TRP A 77 -23.92 -17.86 -17.92
CA TRP A 77 -25.02 -17.05 -17.38
C TRP A 77 -26.40 -17.55 -17.81
N ALA A 78 -26.53 -18.04 -19.04
CA ALA A 78 -27.76 -18.67 -19.52
C ALA A 78 -28.11 -19.91 -18.68
N GLU A 79 -27.12 -20.72 -18.30
CA GLU A 79 -27.31 -21.88 -17.41
C GLU A 79 -27.84 -21.52 -16.02
N LYS A 80 -27.63 -20.28 -15.56
CA LYS A 80 -28.05 -19.78 -14.24
C LYS A 80 -29.37 -19.02 -14.27
N GLY A 81 -30.09 -19.01 -15.40
CA GLY A 81 -31.42 -18.43 -15.51
C GLY A 81 -31.47 -16.91 -15.64
N LEU A 82 -30.33 -16.26 -15.91
CA LEU A 82 -30.29 -14.85 -16.31
C LEU A 82 -30.51 -14.75 -17.82
N SER A 83 -31.35 -13.81 -18.27
CA SER A 83 -31.31 -13.42 -19.67
C SER A 83 -29.93 -12.81 -19.94
N GLY A 84 -29.23 -13.35 -20.94
CA GLY A 84 -27.93 -12.80 -21.40
C GLY A 84 -28.00 -11.30 -21.68
N GLU A 85 -29.20 -10.73 -21.85
CA GLU A 85 -29.47 -9.32 -22.07
C GLU A 85 -28.85 -8.36 -21.04
N LYS A 86 -28.82 -8.69 -19.73
CA LYS A 86 -28.18 -7.80 -18.74
C LYS A 86 -26.67 -7.79 -18.89
N PHE A 87 -26.06 -8.93 -19.20
CA PHE A 87 -24.64 -8.99 -19.54
C PHE A 87 -24.37 -8.24 -20.82
N ASP A 88 -25.14 -8.56 -21.86
CA ASP A 88 -25.00 -8.04 -23.20
C ASP A 88 -25.15 -6.53 -23.21
N ALA A 89 -26.07 -5.97 -22.42
CA ALA A 89 -26.20 -4.54 -22.23
C ALA A 89 -24.96 -3.93 -21.55
N ALA A 90 -24.39 -4.60 -20.54
CA ALA A 90 -23.17 -4.14 -19.89
C ALA A 90 -21.92 -4.28 -20.78
N PHE A 91 -21.81 -5.35 -21.56
CA PHE A 91 -20.73 -5.62 -22.50
C PHE A 91 -20.81 -4.67 -23.70
N ALA A 92 -21.99 -4.47 -24.28
CA ALA A 92 -22.21 -3.56 -25.40
C ALA A 92 -21.99 -2.08 -25.01
N ALA A 93 -22.08 -1.75 -23.71
CA ALA A 93 -21.74 -0.42 -23.21
C ALA A 93 -20.23 -0.17 -23.12
N LEU A 94 -19.40 -1.21 -23.21
CA LEU A 94 -17.94 -1.06 -23.28
C LEU A 94 -17.52 -0.55 -24.65
N GLY A 95 -16.44 0.24 -24.70
CA GLY A 95 -15.80 0.58 -25.97
C GLY A 95 -15.13 -0.65 -26.62
N ASP A 96 -14.94 -0.63 -27.93
CA ASP A 96 -14.38 -1.76 -28.71
C ASP A 96 -13.08 -2.31 -28.12
N GLY A 97 -12.17 -1.43 -27.68
CA GLY A 97 -10.91 -1.83 -27.06
C GLY A 97 -11.10 -2.54 -25.70
N GLN A 98 -12.10 -2.16 -24.92
CA GLN A 98 -12.44 -2.84 -23.66
C GLN A 98 -13.11 -4.19 -23.93
N GLN A 99 -14.01 -4.27 -24.92
CA GLN A 99 -14.61 -5.53 -25.36
C GLN A 99 -13.53 -6.53 -25.79
N GLN A 100 -12.56 -6.09 -26.58
CA GLN A 100 -11.45 -6.93 -27.03
C GLN A 100 -10.57 -7.41 -25.87
N LYS A 101 -10.24 -6.53 -24.91
CA LYS A 101 -9.46 -6.91 -23.71
C LYS A 101 -10.21 -7.93 -22.86
N LEU A 102 -11.51 -7.74 -22.66
CA LEU A 102 -12.33 -8.70 -21.90
C LEU A 102 -12.43 -10.05 -22.63
N ALA A 103 -12.52 -10.03 -23.97
CA ALA A 103 -12.54 -11.24 -24.79
C ALA A 103 -11.22 -12.01 -24.83
N GLN A 104 -10.10 -11.35 -24.55
CA GLN A 104 -8.79 -11.98 -24.43
C GLN A 104 -8.54 -12.58 -23.03
N ARG A 105 -9.45 -12.41 -22.07
CA ARG A 105 -9.33 -13.04 -20.75
C ARG A 105 -9.51 -14.54 -20.85
N SER A 106 -8.78 -15.27 -20.01
CA SER A 106 -8.91 -16.72 -19.91
C SER A 106 -10.32 -17.13 -19.53
N ALA A 107 -10.87 -18.11 -20.24
CA ALA A 107 -12.14 -18.77 -19.93
C ALA A 107 -12.23 -19.22 -18.46
N ALA A 108 -11.13 -19.76 -17.94
CA ALA A 108 -11.03 -20.26 -16.58
C ALA A 108 -11.32 -19.19 -15.52
N MET A 109 -11.18 -17.90 -15.84
CA MET A 109 -11.56 -16.81 -14.95
C MET A 109 -13.07 -16.78 -14.69
N PHE A 110 -13.87 -17.10 -15.72
CA PHE A 110 -15.32 -17.01 -15.69
C PHE A 110 -16.00 -18.31 -15.23
N GLU A 111 -15.30 -19.44 -15.39
CA GLU A 111 -15.75 -20.78 -15.00
C GLU A 111 -15.59 -21.07 -13.50
N GLN A 112 -15.05 -20.13 -12.73
CA GLN A 112 -14.83 -20.33 -11.31
C GLN A 112 -16.13 -20.56 -10.54
N GLN A 113 -16.06 -21.49 -9.58
CA GLN A 113 -17.21 -21.81 -8.75
C GLN A 113 -17.73 -20.57 -8.00
N GLY A 114 -19.00 -20.26 -8.19
CA GLY A 114 -19.68 -19.13 -7.55
C GLY A 114 -19.50 -17.79 -8.25
N PHE A 115 -18.68 -17.69 -9.30
CA PHE A 115 -18.51 -16.44 -10.08
C PHE A 115 -19.86 -15.94 -10.61
N ALA A 116 -20.59 -16.81 -11.32
CA ALA A 116 -21.89 -16.48 -11.89
C ALA A 116 -22.91 -16.03 -10.82
N ASP A 117 -22.89 -16.66 -9.64
CA ASP A 117 -23.80 -16.33 -8.54
C ASP A 117 -23.50 -14.93 -7.95
N VAL A 118 -22.22 -14.53 -7.88
CA VAL A 118 -21.81 -13.18 -7.47
C VAL A 118 -22.27 -12.14 -8.50
N MET A 119 -22.05 -12.41 -9.78
CA MET A 119 -22.45 -11.50 -10.86
C MET A 119 -23.98 -11.35 -10.94
N LEU A 120 -24.73 -12.43 -10.71
CA LEU A 120 -26.19 -12.40 -10.60
C LEU A 120 -26.65 -11.46 -9.48
N LYS A 121 -26.09 -11.58 -8.28
CA LYS A 121 -26.45 -10.72 -7.15
C LYS A 121 -26.16 -9.24 -7.43
N LEU A 122 -25.08 -8.94 -8.15
CA LEU A 122 -24.78 -7.57 -8.58
C LEU A 122 -25.84 -7.05 -9.57
N ALA A 123 -26.26 -7.90 -10.51
CA ALA A 123 -27.27 -7.59 -11.53
C ALA A 123 -28.68 -7.41 -10.96
N GLU A 124 -29.03 -8.13 -9.89
CA GLU A 124 -30.28 -7.98 -9.14
C GLU A 124 -30.31 -6.68 -8.32
N GLY A 125 -29.17 -6.28 -7.75
CA GLY A 125 -29.05 -5.06 -6.96
C GLY A 125 -29.20 -3.79 -7.81
N LYS A 126 -28.25 -3.53 -8.71
CA LYS A 126 -28.26 -2.37 -9.63
C LYS A 126 -27.42 -2.69 -10.87
N GLN A 127 -28.00 -2.56 -12.07
CA GLN A 127 -27.28 -2.78 -13.35
C GLN A 127 -25.95 -2.01 -13.44
N ALA A 128 -25.89 -0.78 -12.91
CA ALA A 128 -24.67 0.03 -12.90
C ALA A 128 -23.50 -0.61 -12.11
N LYS A 129 -23.79 -1.33 -11.02
CA LYS A 129 -22.76 -2.06 -10.25
C LYS A 129 -22.14 -3.15 -11.10
N LEU A 130 -22.97 -3.92 -11.81
CA LEU A 130 -22.50 -4.95 -12.73
C LEU A 130 -21.66 -4.35 -13.86
N SER A 131 -22.16 -3.30 -14.51
CA SER A 131 -21.44 -2.60 -15.58
C SER A 131 -20.07 -2.12 -15.12
N THR A 132 -19.98 -1.55 -13.91
CA THR A 132 -18.71 -1.06 -13.35
C THR A 132 -17.73 -2.22 -13.11
N VAL A 133 -18.20 -3.36 -12.59
CA VAL A 133 -17.33 -4.54 -12.39
C VAL A 133 -16.81 -5.08 -13.71
N ILE A 134 -17.67 -5.20 -14.73
CA ILE A 134 -17.29 -5.67 -16.07
C ILE A 134 -16.29 -4.72 -16.73
N GLU A 135 -16.52 -3.41 -16.63
CA GLU A 135 -15.59 -2.38 -17.11
C GLU A 135 -14.21 -2.54 -16.46
N ARG A 136 -14.15 -2.66 -15.13
CA ARG A 136 -12.87 -2.85 -14.43
C ARG A 136 -12.19 -4.17 -14.75
N MET A 137 -12.94 -5.25 -15.01
CA MET A 137 -12.36 -6.51 -15.51
C MET A 137 -11.72 -6.36 -16.89
N ALA A 138 -12.29 -5.54 -17.76
CA ALA A 138 -11.69 -5.23 -19.06
C ALA A 138 -10.41 -4.40 -18.92
N GLU A 139 -10.32 -3.56 -17.88
CA GLU A 139 -9.19 -2.65 -17.64
C GLU A 139 -8.07 -3.24 -16.77
N MET A 140 -8.30 -4.40 -16.13
CA MET A 140 -7.28 -5.08 -15.33
C MET A 140 -5.97 -5.27 -16.14
N PRO A 141 -4.79 -5.17 -15.50
CA PRO A 141 -3.54 -5.58 -16.15
C PRO A 141 -3.56 -7.07 -16.56
N ALA A 142 -2.73 -7.45 -17.52
CA ALA A 142 -2.60 -8.85 -17.95
C ALA A 142 -2.12 -9.78 -16.83
N GLY A 143 -1.34 -9.26 -15.87
CA GLY A 143 -0.85 -9.99 -14.70
C GLY A 143 -1.89 -10.24 -13.60
N MET A 144 -3.15 -9.80 -13.77
CA MET A 144 -4.24 -10.03 -12.82
C MET A 144 -5.28 -11.02 -13.33
N GLN A 145 -5.93 -11.66 -12.37
CA GLN A 145 -7.11 -12.48 -12.57
C GLN A 145 -8.18 -12.11 -11.54
N ILE A 146 -9.42 -12.50 -11.82
CA ILE A 146 -10.48 -12.52 -10.82
C ILE A 146 -10.49 -13.89 -10.17
N ILE A 147 -10.52 -13.92 -8.85
CA ILE A 147 -10.87 -15.12 -8.10
C ILE A 147 -12.22 -14.96 -7.40
N THR A 148 -12.89 -16.07 -7.12
CA THR A 148 -14.05 -16.08 -6.23
C THR A 148 -13.60 -16.57 -4.85
N THR A 149 -13.87 -15.80 -3.80
CA THR A 149 -13.49 -16.13 -2.42
C THR A 149 -14.61 -15.82 -1.45
N ASP A 150 -14.59 -16.47 -0.29
CA ASP A 150 -15.48 -16.16 0.81
C ASP A 150 -14.89 -15.01 1.64
N TYR A 151 -15.70 -13.96 1.86
CA TYR A 151 -15.39 -12.80 2.68
C TYR A 151 -16.17 -12.89 3.97
N THR A 152 -15.49 -13.11 5.09
CA THR A 152 -16.08 -13.14 6.42
C THR A 152 -15.76 -11.86 7.17
N ARG A 153 -16.78 -11.03 7.42
CA ARG A 153 -16.58 -9.71 8.01
C ARG A 153 -16.09 -9.83 9.45
N ILE A 154 -15.02 -9.11 9.78
CA ILE A 154 -14.54 -8.97 11.17
C ILE A 154 -14.96 -7.64 11.78
N ALA A 155 -14.92 -7.56 13.11
CA ALA A 155 -15.14 -6.32 13.86
C ALA A 155 -14.07 -5.27 13.52
N LYS A 156 -14.42 -3.99 13.68
CA LYS A 156 -13.52 -2.87 13.36
C LYS A 156 -12.26 -2.92 14.23
N GLU A 157 -12.42 -3.19 15.51
CA GLU A 157 -11.34 -3.25 16.50
C GLU A 157 -10.33 -4.34 16.13
N GLN A 158 -10.83 -5.49 15.64
CA GLN A 158 -9.98 -6.56 15.15
C GLN A 158 -9.25 -6.14 13.87
N ASN A 159 -9.93 -5.48 12.93
CA ASN A 159 -9.31 -4.97 11.72
C ASN A 159 -8.23 -3.92 12.02
N ASP A 160 -8.46 -3.05 13.01
CA ASP A 160 -7.48 -2.06 13.46
C ASP A 160 -6.27 -2.73 14.12
N ALA A 161 -6.46 -3.79 14.92
CA ALA A 161 -5.36 -4.56 15.49
C ALA A 161 -4.52 -5.27 14.41
N VAL A 162 -5.17 -5.85 13.40
CA VAL A 162 -4.50 -6.44 12.24
C VAL A 162 -3.72 -5.39 11.45
N TRP A 163 -4.30 -4.19 11.27
CA TRP A 163 -3.64 -3.07 10.59
C TRP A 163 -2.39 -2.61 11.33
N LEU A 164 -2.49 -2.43 12.64
CA LEU A 164 -1.34 -2.05 13.46
C LEU A 164 -0.23 -3.08 13.30
N GLU A 165 -0.50 -4.37 13.49
CA GLU A 165 0.51 -5.41 13.32
C GLU A 165 1.09 -5.45 11.90
N PHE A 166 0.27 -5.25 10.87
CA PHE A 166 0.72 -5.17 9.49
C PHE A 166 1.78 -4.08 9.36
N GLN A 167 1.46 -2.87 9.80
CA GLN A 167 2.37 -1.74 9.77
C GLN A 167 3.65 -2.06 10.55
N GLU A 168 3.58 -2.47 11.83
CA GLU A 168 4.80 -2.60 12.65
C GLU A 168 5.69 -3.79 12.28
N ARG A 169 5.13 -4.84 11.66
CA ARG A 169 5.85 -6.11 11.50
C ARG A 169 5.81 -6.62 10.07
N ALA A 170 4.62 -6.76 9.51
CA ALA A 170 4.42 -7.45 8.24
C ALA A 170 4.97 -6.66 7.05
N GLU A 171 4.64 -5.37 6.94
CA GLU A 171 5.08 -4.51 5.85
C GLU A 171 6.62 -4.41 5.79
N PRO A 172 7.33 -4.09 6.90
CA PRO A 172 8.79 -4.11 6.89
C PRO A 172 9.39 -5.47 6.55
N ALA A 173 8.79 -6.56 7.03
CA ALA A 173 9.23 -7.91 6.70
C ALA A 173 9.06 -8.23 5.21
N PHE A 174 7.94 -7.82 4.62
CA PHE A 174 7.65 -8.03 3.21
C PHE A 174 8.61 -7.26 2.30
N TYR A 175 8.88 -5.98 2.59
CA TYR A 175 9.88 -5.23 1.82
C TYR A 175 11.27 -5.85 1.88
N ARG A 176 11.70 -6.30 3.07
CA ARG A 176 12.99 -7.00 3.22
C ARG A 176 13.01 -8.31 2.43
N HIS A 177 11.92 -9.06 2.45
CA HIS A 177 11.79 -10.29 1.68
C HIS A 177 11.93 -10.02 0.19
N LEU A 178 11.17 -9.06 -0.36
CA LEU A 178 11.26 -8.68 -1.77
C LEU A 178 12.67 -8.22 -2.16
N ALA A 179 13.31 -7.39 -1.35
CA ALA A 179 14.67 -6.94 -1.63
C ALA A 179 15.69 -8.08 -1.62
N ALA A 180 15.45 -9.14 -0.84
CA ALA A 180 16.32 -10.30 -0.75
C ALA A 180 16.08 -11.32 -1.88
N THR A 181 14.84 -11.47 -2.35
CA THR A 181 14.45 -12.54 -3.28
C THR A 181 14.11 -12.08 -4.71
N GLN A 182 13.78 -10.80 -4.89
CA GLN A 182 13.29 -10.22 -6.15
C GLN A 182 14.12 -9.00 -6.61
N GLU A 183 15.38 -8.87 -6.17
CA GLU A 183 16.18 -7.67 -6.47
C GLU A 183 16.30 -7.40 -7.97
N LYS A 184 16.50 -8.44 -8.78
CA LYS A 184 16.67 -8.31 -10.23
C LYS A 184 15.39 -7.79 -10.88
N GLU A 185 14.26 -8.32 -10.47
CA GLU A 185 12.92 -7.98 -10.96
C GLU A 185 12.55 -6.56 -10.55
N LEU A 186 12.85 -6.16 -9.30
CA LEU A 186 12.67 -4.79 -8.81
C LEU A 186 13.54 -3.79 -9.61
N ARG A 187 14.79 -4.15 -9.91
CA ARG A 187 15.67 -3.34 -10.78
C ARG A 187 15.14 -3.25 -12.20
N ALA A 188 14.65 -4.35 -12.76
CA ALA A 188 14.07 -4.40 -14.09
C ALA A 188 12.81 -3.52 -14.18
N ALA A 189 12.00 -3.51 -13.11
CA ALA A 189 10.88 -2.60 -12.93
C ALA A 189 11.34 -1.13 -12.75
N GLY A 190 12.62 -0.86 -12.50
CA GLY A 190 13.18 0.49 -12.51
C GLY A 190 13.34 1.13 -11.14
N LEU A 191 13.28 0.36 -10.06
CA LEU A 191 13.71 0.84 -8.75
C LEU A 191 15.22 1.10 -8.75
N CYS A 192 15.62 2.28 -8.29
CA CYS A 192 17.02 2.67 -8.15
C CYS A 192 17.68 2.01 -6.92
N ASP A 193 19.01 2.05 -6.85
CA ASP A 193 19.78 1.48 -5.72
C ASP A 193 19.33 1.99 -4.36
N TYR A 194 18.97 3.27 -4.28
CA TYR A 194 18.49 3.89 -3.05
C TYR A 194 17.14 3.33 -2.61
N ALA A 195 16.23 3.05 -3.56
CA ALA A 195 14.94 2.44 -3.26
C ALA A 195 15.09 1.00 -2.76
N LEU A 196 16.01 0.25 -3.36
CA LEU A 196 16.33 -1.12 -2.91
C LEU A 196 16.96 -1.11 -1.52
N ASP A 197 17.84 -0.14 -1.23
CA ASP A 197 18.39 0.04 0.11
C ASP A 197 17.33 0.41 1.16
N CYS A 198 16.34 1.25 0.81
CA CYS A 198 15.16 1.47 1.64
C CYS A 198 14.43 0.14 1.93
N MET A 199 14.15 -0.66 0.90
CA MET A 199 13.45 -1.94 1.07
C MET A 199 14.24 -2.95 1.91
N ARG A 200 15.58 -3.01 1.78
CA ARG A 200 16.45 -3.85 2.65
C ARG A 200 16.38 -3.44 4.12
N ARG A 201 16.07 -2.18 4.41
CA ARG A 201 15.81 -1.68 5.77
C ARG A 201 14.36 -1.89 6.22
N GLY A 202 13.50 -2.44 5.36
CA GLY A 202 12.07 -2.63 5.62
C GLY A 202 11.23 -1.38 5.39
N LEU A 203 11.72 -0.48 4.54
CA LEU A 203 11.08 0.79 4.23
C LEU A 203 10.49 0.72 2.83
N GLY A 204 9.39 1.43 2.60
CA GLY A 204 8.85 1.53 1.25
C GLY A 204 9.84 2.14 0.26
N PRO A 205 9.73 1.76 -1.02
CA PRO A 205 10.67 2.19 -2.05
C PRO A 205 10.52 3.68 -2.33
N THR A 206 11.63 4.41 -2.18
CA THR A 206 11.75 5.86 -2.36
C THR A 206 13.02 6.16 -3.13
N ASN A 207 13.04 7.19 -3.98
CA ASN A 207 14.26 7.60 -4.68
C ASN A 207 15.18 8.46 -3.78
N LYS A 208 16.34 8.88 -4.32
CA LYS A 208 17.35 9.65 -3.55
C LYS A 208 16.83 11.03 -3.13
N GLU A 209 15.86 11.54 -3.87
CA GLU A 209 15.19 12.82 -3.70
C GLU A 209 14.06 12.76 -2.64
N GLY A 210 13.73 11.58 -2.12
CA GLY A 210 12.65 11.42 -1.13
C GLY A 210 11.27 11.20 -1.72
N ILE A 211 11.19 10.94 -3.03
CA ILE A 211 9.93 10.67 -3.72
C ILE A 211 9.64 9.17 -3.67
N SER A 212 8.52 8.83 -3.03
CA SER A 212 8.01 7.47 -2.95
C SER A 212 7.57 6.98 -4.34
N TYR A 213 7.89 5.74 -4.68
CA TYR A 213 7.38 5.12 -5.90
C TYR A 213 5.86 4.91 -5.79
N ASN A 214 5.16 4.88 -6.93
CA ASN A 214 3.70 4.72 -7.00
C ASN A 214 3.23 3.28 -6.76
N VAL A 215 3.63 2.70 -5.63
CA VAL A 215 3.32 1.32 -5.25
C VAL A 215 2.63 1.25 -3.90
N ASP A 216 1.94 0.15 -3.69
CA ASP A 216 1.27 -0.24 -2.46
C ASP A 216 1.50 -1.72 -2.17
N ILE A 217 1.31 -2.12 -0.91
CA ILE A 217 1.23 -3.53 -0.54
C ILE A 217 -0.25 -3.88 -0.40
N ASP A 218 -0.68 -4.80 -1.24
CA ASP A 218 -2.03 -5.31 -1.25
C ASP A 218 -2.12 -6.66 -0.52
N HIS A 219 -3.26 -6.88 0.14
CA HIS A 219 -3.62 -8.14 0.77
C HIS A 219 -4.45 -8.98 -0.21
N LEU A 220 -3.95 -10.15 -0.64
CA LEU A 220 -4.67 -11.04 -1.58
C LEU A 220 -6.05 -11.43 -1.04
N VAL A 221 -6.12 -11.76 0.25
CA VAL A 221 -7.35 -11.81 1.04
C VAL A 221 -7.41 -10.60 1.95
N GLU A 222 -8.44 -9.78 1.79
CA GLU A 222 -8.62 -8.51 2.50
C GLU A 222 -8.67 -8.68 4.02
N ARG A 223 -7.95 -7.81 4.76
CA ARG A 223 -7.92 -7.79 6.22
C ARG A 223 -9.31 -7.77 6.86
N GLY A 224 -10.18 -6.89 6.36
CA GLY A 224 -11.52 -6.67 6.90
C GLY A 224 -12.50 -7.82 6.63
N GLY A 225 -12.11 -8.78 5.78
CA GLY A 225 -12.90 -9.93 5.33
C GLY A 225 -12.21 -11.28 5.48
N GLY A 226 -11.03 -11.33 6.08
CA GLY A 226 -10.22 -12.54 6.17
C GLY A 226 -10.75 -13.59 7.15
N GLY A 227 -11.82 -13.29 7.91
CA GLY A 227 -12.38 -14.20 8.90
C GLY A 227 -11.32 -14.74 9.85
N ALA A 228 -11.18 -16.07 9.87
CA ALA A 228 -10.17 -16.79 10.66
C ALA A 228 -8.75 -16.27 10.39
N MET A 229 -8.41 -15.90 9.15
CA MET A 229 -7.07 -15.38 8.83
C MET A 229 -6.75 -14.07 9.56
N SER A 230 -7.78 -13.30 9.88
CA SER A 230 -7.65 -12.02 10.56
C SER A 230 -7.81 -12.13 12.08
N THR A 231 -8.08 -13.33 12.62
CA THR A 231 -8.22 -13.58 14.06
C THR A 231 -7.18 -14.55 14.60
N GLU A 232 -6.69 -15.46 13.77
CA GLU A 232 -5.70 -16.46 14.14
C GLU A 232 -4.28 -15.99 13.85
N LYS A 233 -3.34 -16.40 14.70
CA LYS A 233 -1.92 -16.10 14.53
C LYS A 233 -1.11 -17.38 14.39
N ALA A 234 -0.16 -17.34 13.47
CA ALA A 234 0.89 -18.35 13.37
C ALA A 234 2.22 -17.70 12.99
N VAL A 235 3.30 -18.46 13.15
CA VAL A 235 4.61 -18.05 12.63
C VAL A 235 4.53 -18.06 11.12
N ASP A 236 4.87 -16.93 10.50
CA ASP A 236 4.97 -16.83 9.05
C ASP A 236 6.10 -17.76 8.56
N PRO A 237 5.85 -18.70 7.63
CA PRO A 237 6.86 -19.64 7.17
C PRO A 237 8.00 -18.98 6.39
N VAL A 238 7.77 -17.79 5.82
CA VAL A 238 8.74 -17.02 5.03
C VAL A 238 9.52 -16.05 5.93
N HIS A 239 8.81 -15.27 6.75
CA HIS A 239 9.46 -14.29 7.63
C HIS A 239 10.06 -14.93 8.89
N GLY A 240 9.43 -15.98 9.43
CA GLY A 240 9.74 -16.56 10.73
C GLY A 240 9.36 -15.65 11.90
N GLY A 241 9.99 -15.88 13.06
CA GLY A 241 9.85 -15.02 14.23
C GLY A 241 8.60 -15.27 15.08
N ALA A 242 8.12 -14.22 15.74
CA ALA A 242 6.94 -14.32 16.61
C ALA A 242 5.65 -14.49 15.79
N PRO A 243 4.63 -15.20 16.28
CA PRO A 243 3.36 -15.33 15.58
C PRO A 243 2.74 -13.99 15.18
N MET A 244 2.10 -13.98 14.02
CA MET A 244 1.39 -12.84 13.44
C MET A 244 0.10 -13.33 12.78
N TYR A 245 -0.86 -12.43 12.57
CA TYR A 245 -2.13 -12.77 11.93
C TYR A 245 -1.88 -13.41 10.56
N LEU A 246 -2.58 -14.50 10.25
CA LEU A 246 -2.37 -15.24 8.99
C LEU A 246 -2.58 -14.34 7.77
N VAL A 247 -3.52 -13.40 7.86
CA VAL A 247 -3.79 -12.41 6.80
C VAL A 247 -2.59 -11.50 6.54
N ASN A 248 -1.69 -11.34 7.50
CA ASN A 248 -0.47 -10.54 7.36
C ASN A 248 0.75 -11.37 6.93
N HIS A 249 0.61 -12.67 6.68
CA HIS A 249 1.72 -13.49 6.19
C HIS A 249 2.14 -13.05 4.79
N VAL A 250 3.45 -13.14 4.50
CA VAL A 250 4.05 -12.77 3.19
C VAL A 250 3.33 -13.45 2.02
N SER A 251 2.83 -14.67 2.20
CA SER A 251 2.10 -15.43 1.17
C SER A 251 0.74 -14.81 0.76
N ASN A 252 0.24 -13.87 1.56
CA ASN A 252 -0.99 -13.10 1.33
C ASN A 252 -0.71 -11.65 0.91
N LEU A 253 0.56 -11.27 0.70
CA LEU A 253 0.94 -9.89 0.35
C LEU A 253 1.47 -9.83 -1.09
N CYS A 254 1.17 -8.72 -1.78
CA CYS A 254 1.69 -8.42 -3.11
C CYS A 254 2.07 -6.95 -3.22
N LEU A 255 3.23 -6.65 -3.83
CA LEU A 255 3.58 -5.29 -4.20
C LEU A 255 2.92 -4.93 -5.54
N ILE A 256 2.07 -3.90 -5.57
CA ILE A 256 1.25 -3.55 -6.73
C ILE A 256 1.29 -2.04 -6.99
N MET A 257 1.03 -1.62 -8.22
CA MET A 257 0.82 -0.20 -8.56
C MET A 257 -0.41 0.36 -7.82
N ARG A 258 -0.30 1.56 -7.23
CA ARG A 258 -1.42 2.17 -6.47
C ARG A 258 -2.65 2.38 -7.33
N ASP A 259 -2.47 2.78 -8.58
CA ASP A 259 -3.60 3.02 -9.48
C ASP A 259 -4.36 1.72 -9.75
N VAL A 260 -3.65 0.59 -9.88
CA VAL A 260 -4.29 -0.72 -10.04
C VAL A 260 -5.03 -1.11 -8.75
N HIS A 261 -4.41 -0.91 -7.59
CA HIS A 261 -5.05 -1.18 -6.30
C HIS A 261 -6.33 -0.33 -6.13
N THR A 262 -6.25 0.98 -6.38
CA THR A 262 -7.33 1.94 -6.12
C THR A 262 -8.40 1.95 -7.21
N GLN A 263 -8.01 2.03 -8.49
CA GLN A 263 -8.93 2.19 -9.63
C GLN A 263 -9.50 0.87 -10.13
N THR A 264 -8.83 -0.26 -9.85
CA THR A 264 -9.29 -1.58 -10.29
C THR A 264 -9.82 -2.39 -9.10
N LYS A 265 -8.95 -2.81 -8.18
CA LYS A 265 -9.33 -3.75 -7.11
C LYS A 265 -10.37 -3.15 -6.16
N ASN A 266 -10.09 -1.97 -5.60
CA ASN A 266 -10.99 -1.33 -4.65
C ASN A 266 -12.34 -0.97 -5.29
N VAL A 267 -12.37 -0.60 -6.57
CA VAL A 267 -13.63 -0.38 -7.29
C VAL A 267 -14.45 -1.65 -7.37
N ILE A 268 -13.85 -2.79 -7.73
CA ILE A 268 -14.53 -4.10 -7.79
C ILE A 268 -15.07 -4.48 -6.40
N ASN A 269 -14.26 -4.35 -5.36
CA ASN A 269 -14.66 -4.63 -3.97
C ASN A 269 -15.85 -3.76 -3.54
N ASN A 270 -15.81 -2.46 -3.83
CA ASN A 270 -16.84 -1.50 -3.42
C ASN A 270 -18.22 -1.78 -4.06
N GLN A 271 -18.27 -2.31 -5.29
CA GLN A 271 -19.55 -2.64 -5.92
C GLN A 271 -20.30 -3.79 -5.23
N GLN A 272 -19.57 -4.65 -4.51
CA GLN A 272 -20.10 -5.88 -3.93
C GLN A 272 -20.73 -5.67 -2.54
N GLY A 273 -20.79 -4.44 -2.03
CA GLY A 273 -21.49 -4.12 -0.78
C GLY A 273 -20.86 -4.78 0.45
N LEU A 274 -19.53 -4.79 0.52
CA LEU A 274 -18.79 -5.44 1.63
C LEU A 274 -19.09 -4.79 2.99
N GLY A 275 -19.42 -3.50 2.99
CA GLY A 275 -19.79 -2.75 4.20
C GLY A 275 -21.15 -3.13 4.78
N ASP A 276 -22.02 -3.76 3.97
CA ASP A 276 -23.37 -4.16 4.38
C ASP A 276 -23.40 -5.54 5.07
N ILE A 277 -22.27 -6.27 5.05
CA ILE A 277 -22.14 -7.60 5.65
C ILE A 277 -22.01 -7.43 7.17
N ALA A 278 -22.85 -8.13 7.95
CA ALA A 278 -22.74 -8.07 9.41
C ALA A 278 -21.47 -8.79 9.91
N VAL A 279 -20.94 -8.38 11.06
CA VAL A 279 -19.75 -9.01 11.64
C VAL A 279 -20.02 -10.50 11.91
N GLY A 280 -19.10 -11.36 11.47
CA GLY A 280 -19.21 -12.82 11.53
C GLY A 280 -19.93 -13.44 10.34
N GLU A 281 -20.66 -12.65 9.54
CA GLU A 281 -21.31 -13.16 8.33
C GLU A 281 -20.30 -13.35 7.20
N THR A 282 -20.56 -14.37 6.39
CA THR A 282 -19.74 -14.72 5.24
C THR A 282 -20.52 -14.51 3.95
N LYS A 283 -19.88 -13.84 3.00
CA LYS A 283 -20.41 -13.62 1.65
C LYS A 283 -19.37 -13.99 0.62
N ARG A 284 -19.79 -14.74 -0.40
CA ARG A 284 -18.96 -14.99 -1.59
C ARG A 284 -18.82 -13.73 -2.43
N ILE A 285 -17.60 -13.41 -2.83
CA ILE A 285 -17.25 -12.23 -3.61
C ILE A 285 -16.24 -12.56 -4.70
N CYS A 286 -16.17 -11.72 -5.72
CA CYS A 286 -15.10 -11.68 -6.70
C CYS A 286 -14.00 -10.75 -6.21
N MET A 287 -12.74 -11.16 -6.32
CA MET A 287 -11.59 -10.36 -5.94
C MET A 287 -10.58 -10.33 -7.08
N ALA A 288 -10.11 -9.13 -7.41
CA ALA A 288 -8.99 -8.99 -8.34
C ALA A 288 -7.70 -9.27 -7.58
N VAL A 289 -6.96 -10.28 -8.05
CA VAL A 289 -5.69 -10.72 -7.45
C VAL A 289 -4.65 -10.89 -8.56
N PRO A 290 -3.35 -10.81 -8.24
CA PRO A 290 -2.31 -11.24 -9.16
C PRO A 290 -2.50 -12.70 -9.58
N THR A 291 -2.06 -12.99 -10.80
CA THR A 291 -1.83 -14.37 -11.26
C THR A 291 -0.72 -15.03 -10.44
N ASP A 292 -0.66 -16.36 -10.42
CA ASP A 292 0.36 -17.09 -9.65
C ASP A 292 1.79 -16.69 -10.04
N GLU A 293 2.03 -16.40 -11.32
CA GLU A 293 3.31 -15.93 -11.84
C GLU A 293 3.72 -14.55 -11.30
N ASN A 294 2.76 -13.72 -10.91
CA ASN A 294 2.96 -12.35 -10.42
C ASN A 294 2.62 -12.19 -8.94
N ARG A 295 2.54 -13.29 -8.17
CA ARG A 295 1.95 -13.33 -6.83
C ARG A 295 2.59 -12.39 -5.80
N LEU A 296 3.90 -12.17 -5.90
CA LEU A 296 4.64 -11.29 -4.99
C LEU A 296 4.69 -9.84 -5.49
N MET A 297 4.59 -9.63 -6.80
CA MET A 297 4.86 -8.34 -7.41
C MET A 297 4.19 -8.20 -8.77
N MET A 298 3.51 -7.07 -8.97
CA MET A 298 2.98 -6.62 -10.25
C MET A 298 3.45 -5.21 -10.55
N LEU A 299 4.66 -5.09 -11.10
CA LEU A 299 5.25 -3.81 -11.46
C LEU A 299 5.70 -3.83 -12.92
N GLN A 300 5.38 -2.77 -13.65
CA GLN A 300 6.05 -2.46 -14.92
C GLN A 300 6.81 -1.13 -14.83
N LYS A 301 7.89 -1.04 -15.60
CA LYS A 301 8.83 0.09 -15.53
C LYS A 301 8.20 1.40 -15.98
N GLU A 302 7.40 1.33 -17.02
CA GLU A 302 6.66 2.46 -17.58
C GLU A 302 5.66 3.00 -16.54
N GLU A 303 4.99 2.10 -15.81
CA GLU A 303 4.02 2.43 -14.76
C GLU A 303 4.69 3.12 -13.56
N LEU A 304 5.86 2.61 -13.13
CA LEU A 304 6.60 3.18 -12.01
C LEU A 304 7.08 4.61 -12.29
N ARG A 305 7.55 4.89 -13.51
CA ARG A 305 8.05 6.21 -13.91
C ARG A 305 6.94 7.23 -14.08
N ALA A 306 5.79 6.84 -14.61
CA ALA A 306 4.64 7.72 -14.77
C ALA A 306 4.14 8.27 -13.41
N GLY A 307 4.33 7.52 -12.33
CA GLY A 307 3.90 7.89 -10.97
C GLY A 307 4.96 8.53 -10.07
N MET A 308 6.15 8.90 -10.57
CA MET A 308 7.23 9.52 -9.79
C MET A 308 7.05 11.04 -9.54
N GLN A 309 5.90 11.63 -9.84
CA GLN A 309 5.55 12.99 -9.41
C GLN A 309 4.85 12.88 -8.05
N PRO A 310 5.01 13.82 -7.11
CA PRO A 310 4.25 13.76 -5.86
C PRO A 310 2.77 13.69 -6.26
N PRO A 311 2.05 12.59 -5.98
CA PRO A 311 0.66 12.50 -6.36
C PRO A 311 -0.08 13.65 -5.65
N PRO A 312 -1.05 14.30 -6.30
CA PRO A 312 -1.89 15.33 -5.68
C PRO A 312 -2.75 14.77 -4.54
N GLU A 313 -2.73 13.45 -4.33
CA GLU A 313 -3.39 12.77 -3.22
C GLU A 313 -2.53 12.84 -1.96
N THR A 314 -2.68 13.99 -1.30
CA THR A 314 -2.20 14.38 0.03
C THR A 314 -2.51 13.37 1.16
N SER A 315 -3.18 12.25 0.88
CA SER A 315 -3.70 11.33 1.88
C SER A 315 -3.02 9.97 1.97
N TYR A 316 -2.07 9.62 1.09
CA TYR A 316 -1.32 8.35 1.22
C TYR A 316 0.20 8.50 1.41
N PHE A 317 0.77 9.71 1.24
CA PHE A 317 2.17 9.99 1.58
C PHE A 317 2.48 9.81 3.08
N ALA A 318 1.44 9.66 3.89
CA ALA A 318 1.50 9.60 5.34
C ALA A 318 0.91 8.30 5.92
N LEU A 319 0.96 7.14 5.25
CA LEU A 319 0.30 5.92 5.80
C LEU A 319 1.09 4.61 5.91
N GLY A 320 2.32 4.50 5.42
CA GLY A 320 3.10 3.28 5.68
C GLY A 320 4.56 3.60 6.00
N PRO A 321 5.42 3.73 4.98
CA PRO A 321 6.87 3.87 5.19
C PRO A 321 7.28 5.07 6.05
N SER A 322 6.71 6.26 5.81
CA SER A 322 7.02 7.48 6.56
C SER A 322 6.61 7.37 8.03
N LEU A 323 5.42 6.83 8.30
CA LEU A 323 4.92 6.63 9.66
C LEU A 323 5.73 5.58 10.42
N LEU A 324 6.09 4.48 9.75
CA LEU A 324 6.88 3.40 10.35
C LEU A 324 8.26 3.87 10.77
N ILE A 325 8.96 4.57 9.87
CA ILE A 325 10.28 5.12 10.20
C ILE A 325 10.15 6.18 11.29
N THR A 326 9.15 7.06 11.20
CA THR A 326 8.91 8.10 12.21
C THR A 326 8.65 7.48 13.57
N ARG A 327 7.84 6.41 13.65
CA ARG A 327 7.55 5.69 14.89
C ARG A 327 8.74 4.88 15.40
N ASP A 328 9.52 4.26 14.53
CA ASP A 328 10.71 3.50 14.92
C ASP A 328 11.79 4.45 15.47
N LEU A 329 12.00 5.60 14.83
CA LEU A 329 12.84 6.67 15.37
C LEU A 329 12.29 7.15 16.71
N GLU A 330 10.99 7.43 16.81
CA GLU A 330 10.36 7.88 18.06
C GLU A 330 10.56 6.87 19.18
N ARG A 331 10.33 5.57 18.93
CA ARG A 331 10.58 4.50 19.89
C ARG A 331 12.04 4.45 20.31
N LEU A 332 12.96 4.52 19.36
CA LEU A 332 14.39 4.45 19.62
C LEU A 332 14.87 5.66 20.44
N MET A 333 14.29 6.84 20.22
CA MET A 333 14.53 8.03 21.06
C MET A 333 13.96 7.85 22.48
N ARG A 334 12.72 7.34 22.60
CA ARG A 334 12.10 7.06 23.91
C ARG A 334 12.87 6.02 24.73
N ASP A 335 13.53 5.07 24.07
CA ASP A 335 14.36 4.07 24.75
C ASP A 335 15.74 4.64 25.17
N ASN A 336 16.12 5.85 24.72
CA ASN A 336 17.41 6.50 24.98
C ASN A 336 17.24 7.93 25.53
N ILE A 337 16.50 8.07 26.63
CA ILE A 337 16.23 9.39 27.26
C ILE A 337 17.48 9.96 27.93
N ALA A 338 17.73 11.26 27.69
CA ALA A 338 18.73 12.10 28.35
C ALA A 338 20.18 11.56 28.48
N PRO A 339 20.81 11.02 27.41
CA PRO A 339 22.26 10.87 27.40
C PRO A 339 22.94 12.25 27.54
N PRO A 340 24.18 12.31 28.07
CA PRO A 340 25.02 13.51 27.94
C PRO A 340 25.06 13.98 26.48
N GLU A 341 25.02 15.28 26.25
CA GLU A 341 24.88 15.89 24.91
C GLU A 341 25.92 15.38 23.90
N GLU A 342 27.17 15.19 24.33
CA GLU A 342 28.24 14.63 23.51
C GLU A 342 27.94 13.19 23.06
N HIS A 343 27.39 12.37 23.95
CA HIS A 343 26.96 11.01 23.62
C HIS A 343 25.72 11.00 22.74
N ALA A 344 24.78 11.94 22.95
CA ALA A 344 23.60 12.11 22.11
C ALA A 344 23.99 12.43 20.66
N ARG A 345 24.99 13.30 20.49
CA ARG A 345 25.50 13.69 19.18
C ARG A 345 26.19 12.55 18.44
N VAL A 346 27.10 11.83 19.10
CA VAL A 346 27.75 10.66 18.49
C VAL A 346 26.73 9.57 18.16
N PHE A 347 25.77 9.33 19.06
CA PHE A 347 24.68 8.40 18.79
C PHE A 347 23.87 8.82 17.56
N PHE A 348 23.52 10.10 17.45
CA PHE A 348 22.78 10.63 16.32
C PHE A 348 23.55 10.41 15.01
N GLU A 349 24.79 10.90 14.93
CA GLU A 349 25.63 10.85 13.72
C GLU A 349 25.88 9.39 13.25
N VAL A 350 26.09 8.46 14.19
CA VAL A 350 26.44 7.07 13.85
C VAL A 350 25.22 6.19 13.59
N GLN A 351 24.13 6.36 14.35
CA GLN A 351 23.01 5.41 14.37
C GLN A 351 21.72 5.95 13.76
N ILE A 352 21.54 7.27 13.75
CA ILE A 352 20.23 7.91 13.51
C ILE A 352 20.20 8.69 12.21
N GLU A 353 21.26 9.45 11.94
CA GLU A 353 21.30 10.48 10.92
C GLU A 353 20.81 10.00 9.54
N PRO A 354 21.22 8.84 8.99
CA PRO A 354 20.74 8.40 7.67
C PRO A 354 19.23 8.17 7.63
N THR A 355 18.68 7.60 8.69
CA THR A 355 17.25 7.30 8.83
C THR A 355 16.46 8.58 9.09
N PHE A 356 16.98 9.46 9.95
CA PHE A 356 16.41 10.77 10.21
C PHE A 356 16.36 11.67 8.97
N ASN A 357 17.46 11.76 8.22
CA ASN A 357 17.52 12.53 6.98
C ASN A 357 16.53 12.00 5.94
N HIS A 358 16.31 10.69 5.91
CA HIS A 358 15.27 10.10 5.06
C HIS A 358 13.86 10.51 5.54
N THR A 359 13.60 10.44 6.84
CA THR A 359 12.34 10.91 7.44
C THR A 359 12.06 12.37 7.11
N LEU A 360 13.06 13.26 7.23
CA LEU A 360 12.90 14.67 6.86
C LEU A 360 12.47 14.83 5.40
N LYS A 361 13.12 14.13 4.47
CA LYS A 361 12.76 14.19 3.04
C LYS A 361 11.33 13.75 2.78
N LEU A 362 10.85 12.70 3.47
CA LEU A 362 9.48 12.21 3.33
C LEU A 362 8.45 13.26 3.79
N TRP A 363 8.68 13.88 4.95
CA TRP A 363 7.79 14.92 5.46
C TRP A 363 7.89 16.22 4.64
N GLN A 364 9.05 16.56 4.09
CA GLN A 364 9.22 17.68 3.17
C GLN A 364 8.47 17.47 1.84
N ALA A 365 8.51 16.25 1.30
CA ALA A 365 7.75 15.89 0.11
C ALA A 365 6.24 16.01 0.35
N LEU A 366 5.76 15.66 1.54
CA LEU A 366 4.36 15.88 1.93
C LEU A 366 4.01 17.37 1.94
N VAL A 367 4.86 18.24 2.50
CA VAL A 367 4.64 19.69 2.45
C VAL A 367 4.52 20.17 1.01
N ALA A 368 5.45 19.79 0.13
CA ALA A 368 5.41 20.18 -1.27
C ALA A 368 4.15 19.67 -2.00
N SER A 369 3.68 18.46 -1.67
CA SER A 369 2.43 17.91 -2.19
C SER A 369 1.19 18.70 -1.70
N LEU A 370 1.17 19.10 -0.43
CA LEU A 370 0.12 19.95 0.13
C LEU A 370 0.10 21.33 -0.53
N ASP A 371 1.28 21.97 -0.67
CA ASP A 371 1.45 23.26 -1.37
C ASP A 371 0.85 23.18 -2.76
N HIS A 372 1.30 22.22 -3.57
CA HIS A 372 0.83 22.02 -4.94
C HIS A 372 -0.68 21.73 -5.00
N GLY A 373 -1.19 20.89 -4.10
CA GLY A 373 -2.60 20.55 -4.08
C GLY A 373 -3.48 21.76 -3.72
N ILE A 374 -3.02 22.61 -2.80
CA ILE A 374 -3.75 23.81 -2.37
C ILE A 374 -3.77 24.84 -3.50
N GLU A 375 -2.62 25.08 -4.15
CA GLU A 375 -2.50 25.98 -5.31
C GLU A 375 -3.46 25.59 -6.44
N ASN A 376 -3.67 24.29 -6.65
CA ASN A 376 -4.53 23.77 -7.73
C ASN A 376 -5.95 23.43 -7.28
N GLY A 377 -6.32 23.66 -6.02
CA GLY A 377 -7.65 23.37 -5.50
C GLY A 377 -8.01 21.88 -5.49
N THR A 378 -7.03 20.98 -5.41
CA THR A 378 -7.23 19.52 -5.51
C THR A 378 -7.28 18.82 -4.15
N VAL A 379 -6.94 19.50 -3.06
CA VAL A 379 -6.96 18.91 -1.70
C VAL A 379 -8.39 18.78 -1.18
N LYS A 380 -8.79 17.57 -0.79
CA LYS A 380 -10.11 17.32 -0.22
C LYS A 380 -10.08 17.49 1.31
N PRO A 381 -11.21 17.85 1.96
CA PRO A 381 -11.28 17.96 3.42
C PRO A 381 -10.86 16.68 4.17
N ALA A 382 -11.14 15.51 3.58
CA ALA A 382 -10.72 14.23 4.15
C ALA A 382 -9.20 14.07 4.19
N ASP A 383 -8.49 14.62 3.19
CA ASP A 383 -7.03 14.55 3.11
C ASP A 383 -6.37 15.49 4.14
N ILE A 384 -6.95 16.67 4.36
CA ILE A 384 -6.56 17.61 5.43
C ILE A 384 -6.69 16.95 6.80
N LYS A 385 -7.85 16.33 7.08
CA LYS A 385 -8.08 15.63 8.36
C LYS A 385 -7.04 14.53 8.57
N ARG A 386 -6.81 13.69 7.57
CA ARG A 386 -5.86 12.59 7.65
C ARG A 386 -4.42 13.07 7.85
N THR A 387 -4.02 14.11 7.12
CA THR A 387 -2.69 14.74 7.27
C THR A 387 -2.50 15.24 8.70
N ARG A 388 -3.52 15.88 9.28
CA ARG A 388 -3.51 16.31 10.69
C ARG A 388 -3.34 15.14 11.64
N ASP A 389 -4.18 14.11 11.50
CA ASP A 389 -4.16 12.92 12.34
C ASP A 389 -2.78 12.24 12.32
N ASN A 390 -2.12 12.21 11.15
CA ASN A 390 -0.77 11.66 11.00
C ASN A 390 0.32 12.54 11.65
N CYS A 391 0.22 13.87 11.53
CA CYS A 391 1.16 14.77 12.21
C CYS A 391 1.03 14.65 13.73
N ASP A 392 -0.20 14.61 14.24
CA ASP A 392 -0.49 14.45 15.66
C ASP A 392 -0.07 13.07 16.19
N GLY A 393 -0.25 12.02 15.39
CA GLY A 393 0.04 10.64 15.78
C GLY A 393 1.52 10.23 15.68
N TYR A 394 2.32 10.90 14.85
CA TYR A 394 3.69 10.44 14.53
C TYR A 394 4.74 11.54 14.58
N LEU A 395 4.54 12.65 13.84
CA LEU A 395 5.55 13.69 13.73
C LEU A 395 5.77 14.44 15.06
N LYS A 396 4.69 14.87 15.72
CA LYS A 396 4.75 15.54 17.03
C LYS A 396 5.35 14.63 18.12
N PRO A 397 4.95 13.35 18.25
CA PRO A 397 5.61 12.44 19.18
C PRO A 397 7.10 12.26 18.91
N LEU A 398 7.53 12.15 17.65
CA LEU A 398 8.95 12.09 17.31
C LEU A 398 9.70 13.37 17.73
N GLU A 399 9.16 14.55 17.43
CA GLU A 399 9.75 15.83 17.83
C GLU A 399 9.99 15.87 19.34
N LYS A 400 8.96 15.50 20.11
CA LYS A 400 9.05 15.42 21.56
C LYS A 400 10.11 14.41 22.01
N ALA A 401 10.10 13.19 21.47
CA ALA A 401 11.03 12.15 21.85
C ALA A 401 12.50 12.53 21.55
N MET A 402 12.76 13.20 20.43
CA MET A 402 14.10 13.70 20.10
C MET A 402 14.56 14.82 21.05
N ALA A 403 13.66 15.72 21.43
CA ALA A 403 13.95 16.74 22.44
C ALA A 403 14.27 16.11 23.81
N ASP A 404 13.45 15.14 24.24
CA ASP A 404 13.63 14.42 25.51
C ASP A 404 14.93 13.58 25.52
N ALA A 405 15.43 13.18 24.34
CA ALA A 405 16.68 12.43 24.17
C ALA A 405 17.92 13.31 23.99
N ASN A 406 17.83 14.64 24.16
CA ASN A 406 18.92 15.59 23.91
C ASN A 406 19.56 15.47 22.52
N MET A 407 18.78 15.12 21.49
CA MET A 407 19.29 15.06 20.12
C MET A 407 19.75 16.46 19.64
N PRO A 408 20.64 16.53 18.62
CA PRO A 408 21.14 17.80 18.11
C PRO A 408 20.02 18.79 17.83
N LYS A 409 20.19 20.02 18.32
CA LYS A 409 19.15 21.06 18.26
C LYS A 409 18.71 21.33 16.82
N GLU A 410 19.64 21.33 15.89
CA GLU A 410 19.39 21.55 14.47
C GLU A 410 18.45 20.49 13.87
N ALA A 411 18.56 19.25 14.34
CA ALA A 411 17.70 18.16 13.92
C ALA A 411 16.27 18.33 14.47
N VAL A 412 16.14 18.67 15.76
CA VAL A 412 14.83 18.93 16.40
C VAL A 412 14.14 20.14 15.74
N ASP A 413 14.88 21.22 15.50
CA ASP A 413 14.37 22.42 14.86
C ASP A 413 13.94 22.15 13.39
N SER A 414 14.63 21.27 12.68
CA SER A 414 14.24 20.84 11.32
C SER A 414 12.89 20.11 11.29
N LEU A 415 12.62 19.22 12.26
CA LEU A 415 11.31 18.56 12.38
C LEU A 415 10.21 19.58 12.73
N ARG A 416 10.51 20.50 13.64
CA ARG A 416 9.58 21.55 14.06
C ARG A 416 9.20 22.47 12.91
N ASP A 417 10.18 22.87 12.08
CA ASP A 417 9.91 23.68 10.88
C ASP A 417 8.93 22.97 9.93
N ILE A 418 9.17 21.69 9.63
CA ILE A 418 8.27 20.91 8.78
C ILE A 418 6.88 20.80 9.39
N SER A 419 6.79 20.47 10.68
CA SER A 419 5.51 20.41 11.42
C SER A 419 4.75 21.72 11.29
N ASN A 420 5.40 22.85 11.56
CA ASN A 420 4.80 24.19 11.47
C ASN A 420 4.28 24.50 10.05
N ARG A 421 5.06 24.18 9.01
CA ARG A 421 4.64 24.35 7.62
C ARG A 421 3.39 23.52 7.31
N ILE A 422 3.34 22.25 7.73
CA ILE A 422 2.16 21.42 7.55
C ILE A 422 0.94 22.05 8.26
N TYR A 423 1.06 22.42 9.54
CA TYR A 423 -0.07 23.02 10.28
C TYR A 423 -0.54 24.36 9.72
N ALA A 424 0.34 25.14 9.07
CA ALA A 424 -0.07 26.34 8.36
C ALA A 424 -1.11 26.05 7.27
N HIS A 425 -0.99 24.92 6.58
CA HIS A 425 -1.97 24.45 5.59
C HIS A 425 -3.23 23.82 6.19
N LEU A 426 -3.11 23.28 7.41
CA LEU A 426 -4.21 22.58 8.07
C LEU A 426 -5.13 23.53 8.85
N THR A 427 -4.77 24.79 9.04
CA THR A 427 -5.59 25.75 9.79
C THR A 427 -6.70 26.29 8.88
N PRO A 428 -7.99 26.23 9.25
CA PRO A 428 -9.05 26.77 8.41
C PRO A 428 -8.84 28.27 8.19
N ALA A 429 -9.12 28.77 6.98
CA ALA A 429 -9.10 30.20 6.64
C ALA A 429 -10.13 31.06 7.44
N GLY A 430 -10.74 30.53 8.49
CA GLY A 430 -11.78 31.18 9.31
C GLY A 430 -11.34 31.72 10.67
N ASP A 431 -10.13 31.39 11.16
CA ASP A 431 -9.69 31.83 12.50
C ASP A 431 -8.86 33.12 12.49
N ASN A 432 -8.46 33.61 11.32
CA ASN A 432 -7.98 34.98 11.17
C ASN A 432 -9.15 35.95 11.05
N LYS A 433 -9.88 36.15 12.15
CA LYS A 433 -10.63 37.40 12.37
C LYS A 433 -9.64 38.54 12.58
N SER A 434 -9.03 38.99 11.49
CA SER A 434 -8.59 40.37 11.39
C SER A 434 -9.82 41.24 11.64
N ALA A 435 -9.84 41.95 12.76
CA ALA A 435 -10.92 42.83 13.15
C ALA A 435 -11.11 43.91 12.07
N ALA A 436 -12.10 43.72 11.19
CA ALA A 436 -12.60 44.78 10.35
C ALA A 436 -13.36 45.80 11.23
N PRO A 437 -13.21 47.12 11.01
CA PRO A 437 -13.81 48.14 11.88
C PRO A 437 -15.33 48.06 11.81
N LYS A 438 -16.00 48.04 12.97
CA LYS A 438 -17.46 48.04 13.07
C LYS A 438 -18.05 49.31 12.42
N ALA A 439 -18.82 49.13 11.36
CA ALA A 439 -19.71 50.18 10.87
C ALA A 439 -20.79 50.50 11.92
N GLN A 440 -20.84 51.75 12.35
CA GLN A 440 -21.90 52.27 13.23
C GLN A 440 -23.20 52.36 12.43
N ASN A 441 -24.19 51.51 12.75
CA ASN A 441 -25.55 51.71 12.27
C ASN A 441 -26.27 52.70 13.19
N LYS A 442 -26.48 53.90 12.66
CA LYS A 442 -27.41 54.92 13.18
C LYS A 442 -28.83 54.38 13.03
N GLN A 443 -29.54 54.21 14.15
CA GLN A 443 -30.97 53.92 14.18
C GLN A 443 -31.72 55.25 14.15
N GLU A 444 -32.22 55.66 12.98
CA GLU A 444 -33.14 56.80 12.86
C GLU A 444 -34.55 56.37 13.28
N LYS A 445 -35.06 57.04 14.34
CA LYS A 445 -36.47 57.09 14.67
C LYS A 445 -37.22 57.88 13.59
N ARG A 446 -38.29 57.32 13.04
CA ARG A 446 -39.44 58.11 12.58
C ARG A 446 -40.72 57.47 13.08
N ASN A 447 -41.39 58.20 13.98
CA ASN A 447 -42.83 58.14 14.17
C ASN A 447 -43.50 58.48 12.85
N ASP A 448 -44.62 57.84 12.53
CA ASP A 448 -45.89 58.57 12.38
C ASP A 448 -47.10 57.63 12.23
N ALA A 449 -48.04 57.88 13.14
CA ALA A 449 -49.50 57.76 13.12
C ALA A 449 -50.23 56.95 12.02
N ARG A 450 -51.14 56.08 12.48
CA ARG A 450 -52.59 56.22 12.20
C ARG A 450 -53.46 55.27 13.05
N ALA A 451 -54.14 55.84 14.04
CA ALA A 451 -55.58 55.70 14.32
C ALA A 451 -55.95 56.72 15.41
#